data_AF-A0A142J221-F1
#
_entry.id   AF-A0A142J221-F1
#
_cell.length_a   1.000
_cell.length_b   1.000
_cell.length_c   1.000
_cell.angle_alpha   90.00
_cell.angle_beta   90.00
_cell.angle_gamma   90.00
#
_symmetry.space_group_name_H-M   'P 1'
#
loop_
_entity.id
_entity.type
_entity.pdbx_description
1 polymer ?
#
loop_
_entity_poly.entity_id
_entity_poly.type
_entity_poly.pdbx_seq_one_letter_code
_entity_poly.pdbx_strand_id
1 'polypeptide(L)'
;AQEFQMRVVTVSLEEQSFSSIIQVISGAFMLVSMHGAQLITSLFLPRAATVVELFPFAVSPEQYTPYKTLTSLPGMELHYVSWRNTKEENTVIHPQRPWEQGGIAHLEKEEQERIMASKDVPRHLCCRNPEWLFRIYQDTLVDIPSFLDV
;
A
#
# COMPACT_ATOMS: atom_id res chain seq x y z
N ALA A 1 -4.71 16.69 5.45
CA ALA A 1 -4.14 18.03 5.15
C ALA A 1 -4.66 19.08 6.11
N GLN A 2 -5.98 19.32 6.14
CA GLN A 2 -6.61 20.28 7.06
C GLN A 2 -6.43 19.88 8.52
N GLU A 3 -6.62 18.60 8.86
CA GLU A 3 -6.45 18.07 10.22
C GLU A 3 -5.05 18.31 10.80
N PHE A 4 -4.00 18.13 9.98
CA PHE A 4 -2.61 18.31 10.41
C PHE A 4 -2.04 19.70 10.11
N GLN A 5 -2.81 20.57 9.44
CA GLN A 5 -2.34 21.88 8.95
C GLN A 5 -1.04 21.81 8.13
N MET A 6 -0.87 20.74 7.35
CA MET A 6 0.33 20.49 6.53
C MET A 6 0.05 20.71 5.04
N ARG A 7 1.08 21.17 4.32
CA ARG A 7 1.09 21.16 2.85
C ARG A 7 1.15 19.71 2.36
N VAL A 8 0.28 19.37 1.41
CA VAL A 8 0.32 18.07 0.72
C VAL A 8 0.92 18.25 -0.66
N VAL A 9 1.79 17.30 -1.04
CA VAL A 9 2.37 17.20 -2.37
C VAL A 9 2.20 15.76 -2.83
N THR A 10 1.52 15.56 -3.95
CA THR A 10 1.39 14.26 -4.59
C THR A 10 2.58 14.03 -5.51
N VAL A 11 3.14 12.83 -5.48
CA VAL A 11 4.26 12.41 -6.33
C VAL A 11 3.93 11.05 -6.98
N SER A 12 4.27 10.89 -8.25
CA SER A 12 3.99 9.72 -9.07
C SER A 12 5.15 9.46 -10.03
N LEU A 13 5.58 8.20 -10.13
CA LEU A 13 6.57 7.79 -11.13
C LEU A 13 6.07 7.93 -12.58
N GLU A 14 4.76 8.08 -12.79
CA GLU A 14 4.18 8.34 -14.11
C GLU A 14 4.34 9.80 -14.55
N GLU A 15 4.51 10.72 -13.58
CA GLU A 15 4.52 12.17 -13.83
C GLU A 15 5.88 12.82 -13.59
N GLN A 16 6.65 12.32 -12.61
CA GLN A 16 7.94 12.91 -12.22
C GLN A 16 9.08 11.89 -12.28
N SER A 17 10.30 12.38 -12.53
CA SER A 17 11.49 11.54 -12.43
C SER A 17 11.70 11.06 -10.99
N PHE A 18 12.29 9.87 -10.83
CA PHE A 18 12.65 9.34 -9.52
C PHE A 18 13.51 10.31 -8.68
N SER A 19 14.46 11.00 -9.30
CA SER A 19 15.27 12.03 -8.64
C SER A 19 14.45 13.21 -8.11
N SER A 20 13.43 13.65 -8.85
CA SER A 20 12.54 14.74 -8.42
C SER A 20 11.67 14.29 -7.24
N ILE A 21 11.19 13.05 -7.27
CA ILE A 21 10.44 12.44 -6.16
C ILE A 21 11.30 12.38 -4.91
N ILE A 22 12.55 11.91 -5.02
CA ILE A 22 13.51 11.89 -3.90
C ILE A 22 13.69 13.28 -3.32
N GLN A 23 13.90 14.30 -4.16
CA GLN A 23 14.09 15.66 -3.70
C GLN A 23 12.91 16.19 -2.88
N VAL A 24 11.68 15.86 -3.27
CA VAL A 24 10.46 16.19 -2.51
C VAL A 24 10.41 15.42 -1.20
N ILE A 25 10.65 14.11 -1.23
CA ILE A 25 10.56 13.23 -0.04
C ILE A 25 11.62 13.58 1.00
N SER A 26 12.83 13.98 0.59
CA SER A 26 13.89 14.40 1.52
C SER A 26 13.57 15.65 2.33
N GLY A 27 12.54 16.42 1.94
CA GLY A 27 12.01 17.55 2.72
C GLY A 27 10.69 17.27 3.43
N ALA A 28 10.16 16.04 3.37
CA ALA A 28 8.85 15.69 3.91
C ALA A 28 8.93 15.23 5.37
N PHE A 29 7.94 15.62 6.17
CA PHE A 29 7.77 15.12 7.55
C PHE A 29 6.93 13.84 7.62
N MET A 30 6.14 13.57 6.58
CA MET A 30 5.25 12.42 6.50
C MET A 30 5.15 11.94 5.05
N LEU A 31 5.23 10.62 4.86
CA LEU A 31 4.95 9.94 3.59
C LEU A 31 3.76 9.02 3.78
N VAL A 32 2.68 9.26 3.04
CA VAL A 32 1.47 8.43 3.04
C VAL A 32 1.38 7.72 1.69
N SER A 33 1.27 6.40 1.67
CA SER A 33 1.18 5.64 0.42
C SER A 33 0.47 4.31 0.61
N MET A 34 -0.23 3.85 -0.42
CA MET A 34 -0.58 2.44 -0.55
C MET A 34 0.69 1.58 -0.54
N HIS A 35 0.59 0.38 0.04
CA HIS A 35 1.62 -0.64 -0.03
C HIS A 35 1.99 -0.90 -1.48
N GLY A 36 3.27 -0.75 -1.82
CA GLY A 36 3.76 -0.92 -3.18
C GLY A 36 5.23 -0.56 -3.29
N ALA A 37 5.86 -0.89 -4.42
CA ALA A 37 7.31 -0.74 -4.60
C ALA A 37 7.82 0.70 -4.41
N GLN A 38 7.02 1.71 -4.79
CA GLN A 38 7.43 3.13 -4.69
C GLN A 38 7.64 3.57 -3.23
N LEU A 39 7.06 2.89 -2.24
CA LEU A 39 7.25 3.20 -0.81
C LEU A 39 8.69 2.97 -0.34
N ILE A 40 9.55 2.33 -1.15
CA ILE A 40 11.01 2.29 -0.93
C ILE A 40 11.64 3.67 -0.87
N THR A 41 11.01 4.67 -1.47
CA THR A 41 11.45 6.07 -1.38
C THR A 41 11.44 6.62 0.05
N SER A 42 10.76 5.94 0.99
CA SER A 42 10.86 6.22 2.43
C SER A 42 12.29 6.20 2.96
N LEU A 43 13.23 5.52 2.28
CA LEU A 43 14.67 5.57 2.60
C LEU A 43 15.24 6.99 2.62
N PHE A 44 14.65 7.91 1.87
CA PHE A 44 15.14 9.27 1.71
C PHE A 44 14.45 10.27 2.64
N LEU A 45 13.53 9.82 3.49
CA LEU A 45 12.90 10.67 4.49
C LEU A 45 13.93 11.15 5.52
N PRO A 46 13.78 12.37 6.06
CA PRO A 46 14.59 12.81 7.17
C PRO A 46 14.28 12.00 8.44
N ARG A 47 15.23 11.98 9.38
CA ARG A 47 15.04 11.37 10.70
C ARG A 47 13.82 11.96 11.40
N ALA A 48 13.15 11.14 12.22
CA ALA A 48 11.90 11.43 12.91
C ALA A 48 10.69 11.73 12.00
N ALA A 49 10.80 11.52 10.68
CA ALA A 49 9.64 11.54 9.80
C ALA A 49 8.79 10.27 9.97
N THR A 50 7.54 10.35 9.52
CA THR A 50 6.56 9.26 9.63
C THR A 50 6.26 8.63 8.28
N VAL A 51 6.34 7.30 8.21
CA VAL A 51 5.79 6.50 7.11
C VAL A 51 4.40 6.01 7.52
N VAL A 52 3.39 6.36 6.74
CA VAL A 52 2.02 5.87 6.90
C VAL A 52 1.71 4.95 5.72
N GLU A 53 1.72 3.66 5.98
CA GLU A 53 1.53 2.63 4.98
C GLU A 53 0.07 2.15 4.95
N LEU A 54 -0.58 2.28 3.80
CA LEU A 54 -1.97 1.87 3.60
C LEU A 54 -2.04 0.50 2.94
N PHE A 55 -2.83 -0.40 3.50
CA PHE A 55 -3.07 -1.73 2.97
C PHE A 55 -4.50 -1.85 2.46
N PRO A 56 -4.71 -2.44 1.27
CA PRO A 56 -6.04 -2.65 0.75
C PRO A 56 -6.71 -3.82 1.49
N PHE A 57 -7.99 -4.05 1.20
CA PHE A 57 -8.77 -5.11 1.86
C PHE A 57 -8.12 -6.51 1.72
N ALA A 58 -8.29 -7.37 2.74
CA ALA A 58 -7.71 -8.71 2.81
C ALA A 58 -6.17 -8.81 2.82
N VAL A 59 -5.43 -7.69 2.71
CA VAL A 59 -3.97 -7.70 2.82
C VAL A 59 -3.53 -7.38 4.25
N SER A 60 -2.75 -8.27 4.85
CA SER A 60 -2.33 -8.14 6.25
C SER A 60 -1.04 -7.32 6.42
N PRO A 61 -1.06 -6.20 7.19
CA PRO A 61 0.14 -5.42 7.48
C PRO A 61 1.19 -6.19 8.29
N GLU A 62 0.81 -7.29 8.94
CA GLU A 62 1.74 -8.11 9.73
C GLU A 62 2.43 -9.22 8.93
N GLN A 63 1.97 -9.48 7.71
CA GLN A 63 2.56 -10.48 6.83
C GLN A 63 3.45 -9.85 5.75
N TYR A 64 3.17 -8.60 5.34
CA TYR A 64 3.90 -7.89 4.29
C TYR A 64 4.58 -6.65 4.90
N THR A 65 5.71 -6.90 5.58
CA THR A 65 6.37 -5.91 6.45
C THR A 65 7.69 -5.30 5.93
N PRO A 66 8.01 -5.26 4.61
CA PRO A 66 9.33 -4.77 4.19
C PRO A 66 9.60 -3.33 4.63
N TYR A 67 8.58 -2.47 4.64
CA TYR A 67 8.72 -1.08 5.05
C TYR A 67 8.71 -0.89 6.57
N LYS A 68 7.93 -1.67 7.31
CA LYS A 68 8.04 -1.77 8.78
C LYS A 68 9.46 -2.18 9.20
N THR A 69 10.03 -3.18 8.52
CA THR A 69 11.43 -3.59 8.73
C THR A 69 12.40 -2.47 8.37
N LEU A 70 12.25 -1.83 7.21
CA LEU A 70 13.07 -0.70 6.78
C LEU A 70 13.10 0.42 7.82
N THR A 71 11.95 0.85 8.33
CA THR A 71 11.87 1.92 9.34
C THR A 71 12.55 1.55 10.65
N SER A 72 12.70 0.25 10.94
CA SER A 72 13.37 -0.26 12.15
C SER A 72 14.89 -0.45 12.01
N LEU A 73 15.44 -0.26 10.80
CA LEU A 73 16.89 -0.43 10.59
C LEU A 73 17.69 0.64 11.36
N PRO A 74 18.88 0.29 11.90
CA PRO A 74 19.72 1.24 12.62
C PRO A 74 20.04 2.50 11.79
N GLY A 75 19.80 3.67 12.37
CA GLY A 75 20.08 4.97 11.75
C GLY A 75 18.96 5.53 10.87
N MET A 76 17.87 4.79 10.63
CA MET A 76 16.69 5.32 9.94
C MET A 76 15.92 6.30 10.81
N GLU A 77 15.68 5.95 12.08
CA GLU A 77 14.98 6.80 13.05
C GLU A 77 13.61 7.28 12.52
N LEU A 78 12.88 6.42 11.80
CA LEU A 78 11.57 6.74 11.24
C LEU A 78 10.44 6.21 12.13
N HIS A 79 9.33 6.94 12.20
CA HIS A 79 8.08 6.43 12.76
C HIS A 79 7.33 5.64 11.69
N TYR A 80 6.70 4.55 12.09
CA TYR A 80 5.91 3.70 11.20
C TYR A 80 4.51 3.52 11.74
N VAL A 81 3.52 3.79 10.88
CA VAL A 81 2.09 3.55 11.13
C VAL A 81 1.55 2.78 9.94
N SER A 82 0.70 1.79 10.20
CA SER A 82 -0.04 1.10 9.15
C SER A 82 -1.55 1.27 9.34
N TRP A 83 -2.24 1.48 8.23
CA TRP A 83 -3.68 1.45 8.16
C TRP A 83 -4.11 0.37 7.17
N ARG A 84 -5.16 -0.39 7.49
CA ARG A 84 -5.71 -1.42 6.60
C ARG A 84 -7.17 -1.11 6.34
N ASN A 85 -7.59 -1.23 5.09
CA ASN A 85 -9.01 -1.24 4.78
C ASN A 85 -9.66 -2.52 5.36
N THR A 86 -10.57 -2.36 6.31
CA THR A 86 -11.35 -3.45 6.92
C THR A 86 -12.76 -3.56 6.34
N LYS A 87 -13.18 -2.60 5.49
CA LYS A 87 -14.51 -2.50 4.89
C LYS A 87 -14.47 -3.00 3.45
N GLU A 88 -15.16 -4.10 3.18
CA GLU A 88 -15.20 -4.65 1.82
C GLU A 88 -15.91 -3.72 0.85
N GLU A 89 -16.94 -3.00 1.31
CA GLU A 89 -17.66 -1.99 0.54
C GLU A 89 -16.77 -0.84 0.04
N ASN A 90 -15.61 -0.64 0.66
CA ASN A 90 -14.61 0.35 0.27
C ASN A 90 -13.59 -0.19 -0.75
N THR A 91 -13.89 -1.33 -1.37
CA THR A 91 -12.97 -2.04 -2.28
C THR A 91 -13.53 -2.08 -3.69
N VAL A 92 -12.74 -1.66 -4.68
CA VAL A 92 -13.09 -1.77 -6.10
C VAL A 92 -12.18 -2.79 -6.78
N ILE A 93 -12.77 -3.92 -7.19
CA ILE A 93 -12.05 -5.04 -7.80
C ILE A 93 -12.08 -4.96 -9.33
N HIS A 94 -11.05 -5.54 -9.97
CA HIS A 94 -10.87 -5.50 -11.42
C HIS A 94 -10.56 -6.90 -12.00
N PRO A 95 -11.49 -7.87 -11.90
CA PRO A 95 -11.21 -9.26 -12.27
C PRO A 95 -10.86 -9.47 -13.75
N GLN A 96 -11.20 -8.51 -14.61
CA GLN A 96 -10.99 -8.56 -16.07
C GLN A 96 -9.67 -7.92 -16.53
N ARG A 97 -8.86 -7.34 -15.62
CA ARG A 97 -7.53 -6.81 -15.98
C ARG A 97 -6.59 -7.94 -16.46
N PRO A 98 -5.44 -7.61 -17.05
CA PRO A 98 -4.36 -8.58 -17.24
C PRO A 98 -3.93 -9.22 -15.91
N TRP A 99 -3.41 -10.45 -15.95
CA TRP A 99 -3.05 -11.18 -14.72
C TRP A 99 -1.93 -10.47 -13.95
N GLU A 100 -1.03 -9.77 -14.65
CA GLU A 100 0.04 -8.96 -14.07
C GLU A 100 -0.49 -7.80 -13.21
N GLN A 101 -1.74 -7.39 -13.45
CA GLN A 101 -2.45 -6.33 -12.74
C GLN A 101 -3.58 -6.88 -11.85
N GLY A 102 -3.50 -8.17 -11.47
CA GLY A 102 -4.43 -8.81 -10.54
C GLY A 102 -5.72 -9.33 -11.15
N GLY A 103 -5.88 -9.34 -12.47
CA GLY A 103 -7.05 -9.94 -13.09
C GLY A 103 -7.03 -11.47 -13.02
N ILE A 104 -8.20 -12.06 -12.79
CA ILE A 104 -8.39 -13.50 -12.53
C ILE A 104 -9.24 -14.20 -13.60
N ALA A 105 -9.67 -13.49 -14.65
CA ALA A 105 -10.51 -14.05 -15.71
C ALA A 105 -9.89 -15.26 -16.46
N HIS A 106 -8.57 -15.42 -16.36
CA HIS A 106 -7.82 -16.54 -16.94
C HIS A 106 -7.87 -17.84 -16.12
N LEU A 107 -8.39 -17.79 -14.89
CA LEU A 107 -8.50 -18.94 -13.99
C LEU A 107 -9.82 -19.68 -14.19
N GLU A 108 -9.90 -20.90 -13.69
CA GLU A 108 -11.17 -21.64 -13.59
C GLU A 108 -12.18 -20.90 -12.73
N LYS A 109 -13.47 -21.01 -13.08
CA LYS A 109 -14.55 -20.27 -12.41
C LYS A 109 -14.60 -20.50 -10.90
N GLU A 110 -14.39 -21.74 -10.46
CA GLU A 110 -14.35 -22.10 -9.04
C GLU A 110 -13.23 -21.35 -8.30
N GLU A 111 -12.05 -21.23 -8.90
CA GLU A 111 -10.93 -20.50 -8.31
C GLU A 111 -11.20 -18.99 -8.28
N GLN A 112 -11.83 -18.45 -9.31
CA GLN A 112 -12.25 -17.05 -9.31
C GLN A 112 -13.22 -16.76 -8.16
N GLU A 113 -14.23 -17.61 -7.97
CA GLU A 113 -15.21 -17.50 -6.89
C GLU A 113 -14.55 -17.61 -5.51
N ARG A 114 -13.62 -18.56 -5.34
CA ARG A 114 -12.84 -18.71 -4.11
C ARG A 114 -12.02 -17.45 -3.79
N ILE A 115 -11.30 -16.91 -4.77
CA ILE A 115 -10.48 -15.70 -4.61
C ILE A 115 -11.36 -14.48 -4.28
N MET A 116 -12.47 -14.29 -4.99
CA MET A 116 -13.38 -13.17 -4.73
C MET A 116 -14.00 -13.24 -3.33
N ALA A 117 -14.28 -14.43 -2.81
CA ALA A 117 -14.84 -14.63 -1.48
C ALA A 117 -13.82 -14.47 -0.34
N SER A 118 -12.51 -14.44 -0.63
CA SER A 118 -11.48 -14.41 0.41
C SER A 118 -11.49 -13.14 1.25
N LYS A 119 -11.14 -13.26 2.54
CA LYS A 119 -11.13 -12.12 3.50
C LYS A 119 -9.75 -11.83 4.08
N ASP A 120 -8.80 -12.73 3.85
CA ASP A 120 -7.40 -12.56 4.17
C ASP A 120 -6.57 -13.38 3.19
N VAL A 121 -5.50 -12.80 2.64
CA VAL A 121 -4.59 -13.52 1.75
C VAL A 121 -3.68 -14.41 2.59
N PRO A 122 -3.69 -15.75 2.39
CA PRO A 122 -2.78 -16.64 3.09
C PRO A 122 -1.32 -16.34 2.79
N ARG A 123 -0.44 -16.76 3.70
CA ARG A 123 1.01 -16.76 3.44
C ARG A 123 1.31 -17.56 2.18
N HIS A 124 2.11 -16.97 1.31
CA HIS A 124 2.49 -17.54 0.03
C HIS A 124 3.91 -17.10 -0.31
N LEU A 125 4.54 -17.82 -1.25
CA LEU A 125 5.78 -17.34 -1.85
C LEU A 125 5.44 -16.27 -2.88
N CYS A 126 6.12 -15.13 -2.76
CA CYS A 126 5.77 -13.92 -3.49
C CYS A 126 5.63 -14.11 -5.00
N CYS A 127 4.78 -13.21 -5.50
CA CYS A 127 4.86 -12.46 -6.75
C CYS A 127 4.06 -13.02 -7.91
N ARG A 128 3.60 -14.27 -7.80
CA ARG A 128 2.76 -14.90 -8.84
C ARG A 128 1.51 -15.58 -8.30
N ASN A 129 1.23 -15.44 -7.00
CA ASN A 129 0.01 -15.96 -6.42
C ASN A 129 -1.20 -15.12 -6.92
N PRO A 130 -2.20 -15.70 -7.59
CA PRO A 130 -3.30 -14.93 -8.17
C PRO A 130 -4.18 -14.23 -7.13
N GLU A 131 -4.39 -14.85 -5.97
CA GLU A 131 -5.17 -14.27 -4.88
C GLU A 131 -4.48 -13.02 -4.30
N TRP A 132 -3.17 -13.09 -4.11
CA TRP A 132 -2.34 -11.94 -3.73
C TRP A 132 -2.45 -10.80 -4.74
N LEU A 133 -2.24 -11.09 -6.03
CA LEU A 133 -2.28 -10.08 -7.08
C LEU A 133 -3.68 -9.44 -7.17
N PHE A 134 -4.73 -10.24 -7.04
CA PHE A 134 -6.11 -9.75 -7.01
C PHE A 134 -6.38 -8.80 -5.84
N ARG A 135 -5.87 -9.11 -4.64
CA ARG A 135 -6.08 -8.27 -3.45
C ARG A 135 -5.15 -7.06 -3.36
N ILE A 136 -3.93 -7.13 -3.89
CA ILE A 136 -2.99 -6.00 -3.79
C ILE A 136 -3.25 -4.92 -4.85
N TYR A 137 -3.81 -5.28 -6.02
CA TYR A 137 -4.09 -4.35 -7.13
C TYR A 137 -5.54 -3.82 -7.21
N GLN A 138 -6.34 -4.07 -6.17
CA GLN A 138 -7.66 -3.45 -6.05
C GLN A 138 -7.54 -1.96 -5.69
N ASP A 139 -8.49 -1.15 -6.13
CA ASP A 139 -8.55 0.25 -5.67
C ASP A 139 -9.25 0.29 -4.31
N THR A 140 -8.84 1.25 -3.47
CA THR A 140 -9.34 1.38 -2.09
C THR A 140 -9.91 2.78 -1.87
N LEU A 141 -11.15 2.85 -1.42
CA LEU A 141 -11.75 4.06 -0.88
C LEU A 141 -11.33 4.18 0.60
N VAL A 142 -10.46 5.13 0.90
CA VAL A 142 -9.95 5.31 2.27
C VAL A 142 -11.04 5.88 3.17
N ASP A 143 -11.34 5.18 4.25
CA ASP A 143 -12.24 5.67 5.31
C ASP A 143 -11.48 6.64 6.21
N ILE A 144 -11.71 7.94 6.00
CA ILE A 144 -10.96 9.01 6.68
C ILE A 144 -11.06 8.93 8.21
N PRO A 145 -12.23 8.68 8.85
CA PRO A 145 -12.29 8.54 10.30
C PRO A 145 -11.37 7.43 10.83
N SER A 146 -11.46 6.21 10.30
CA SER A 146 -10.58 5.11 10.75
C SER A 146 -9.11 5.35 10.42
N PHE A 147 -8.82 6.13 9.37
CA PHE A 147 -7.46 6.54 9.02
C PHE A 147 -6.87 7.56 10.00
N LEU A 148 -7.69 8.41 10.62
CA LEU A 148 -7.23 9.37 11.61
C LEU A 148 -7.06 8.77 13.02
N ASP A 149 -7.61 7.58 13.26
CA ASP A 149 -7.55 6.87 14.54
C ASP A 149 -6.28 6.00 14.71
N VAL A 150 -5.40 5.91 13.69
CA VAL A 150 -4.17 5.09 13.73
C VAL A 150 -2.91 5.86 14.12
#